data_AF-A0A7S1YGV0-F1
#
_entry.id   AF-A0A7S1YGV0-F1
#
_cell.length_a   1.000
_cell.length_b   1.000
_cell.length_c   1.000
_cell.angle_alpha   90.00
_cell.angle_beta   90.00
_cell.angle_gamma   90.00
#
_symmetry.space_group_name_H-M   'P 1'
#
loop_
_entity.id
_entity.type
_entity.pdbx_description
1 polymer ?
#
loop_
_entity_poly.entity_id
_entity_poly.type
_entity_poly.pdbx_seq_one_letter_code
_entity_poly.pdbx_strand_id
1 'polypeptide(L)'
;YVMYPQSIPPAYYKFILTTGPMHEEVLQAMRRAARKRPQDLPKLREAYVRLGGVANHGAFPLVHSTPAHLPCAILHPDRATCTDAAWRTYTAAFRTMLPAYALVHGLPMVARARFGRTV
;
A
#
# COMPACT_ATOMS: atom_id res chain seq x y z
N TYR A 1 -1.61 -6.18 10.61
CA TYR A 1 -0.63 -5.14 10.22
C TYR A 1 -1.26 -3.78 9.95
N VAL A 2 -2.28 -3.66 9.08
CA VAL A 2 -2.88 -2.35 8.77
C VAL A 2 -3.41 -1.69 10.02
N MET A 3 -4.20 -2.38 10.85
CA MET A 3 -4.80 -1.79 12.05
C MET A 3 -3.84 -1.61 13.23
N TYR A 4 -2.70 -2.30 13.23
CA TYR A 4 -1.73 -2.29 14.32
C TYR A 4 -0.32 -2.51 13.77
N PRO A 5 0.33 -1.48 13.22
CA PRO A 5 1.65 -1.60 12.56
C PRO A 5 2.76 -2.01 13.53
N GLN A 6 2.59 -1.76 14.83
CA GLN A 6 3.56 -2.11 15.87
C GLN A 6 3.69 -3.62 16.10
N SER A 7 2.74 -4.44 15.61
CA SER A 7 2.82 -5.91 15.70
C SER A 7 3.82 -6.54 14.72
N ILE A 8 4.34 -5.79 13.76
CA ILE A 8 5.25 -6.31 12.74
C ILE A 8 6.59 -5.60 12.80
N PRO A 9 7.69 -6.23 12.37
CA PRO A 9 8.97 -5.55 12.32
C PRO A 9 8.91 -4.30 11.42
N PRO A 10 9.62 -3.21 11.75
CA PRO A 10 9.55 -1.95 11.02
C PRO A 10 9.84 -2.08 9.51
N ALA A 11 10.70 -3.02 9.14
CA ALA A 11 11.02 -3.32 7.74
C ALA A 11 9.78 -3.74 6.93
N TYR A 12 8.89 -4.55 7.51
CA TYR A 12 7.65 -4.95 6.85
C TYR A 12 6.67 -3.78 6.73
N TYR A 13 6.60 -2.90 7.73
CA TYR A 13 5.76 -1.71 7.63
C TYR A 13 6.25 -0.77 6.52
N LYS A 14 7.56 -0.56 6.41
CA LYS A 14 8.16 0.20 5.31
C LYS A 14 7.88 -0.45 3.95
N PHE A 15 7.97 -1.78 3.85
CA PHE A 15 7.59 -2.50 2.63
C PHE A 15 6.14 -2.26 2.24
N ILE A 16 5.20 -2.32 3.20
CA ILE A 16 3.77 -2.07 2.95
C ILE A 16 3.53 -0.64 2.48
N LEU A 17 4.18 0.37 3.07
CA LEU A 17 4.03 1.76 2.65
C LEU A 17 4.62 2.04 1.26
N THR A 18 5.69 1.34 0.89
CA THR A 18 6.40 1.56 -0.38
C THR A 18 5.76 0.80 -1.55
N THR A 19 5.24 -0.41 -1.31
CA THR A 19 4.64 -1.25 -2.36
C THR A 19 3.12 -1.16 -2.39
N GLY A 20 2.50 -0.76 -1.27
CA GLY A 20 1.06 -0.71 -1.12
C GLY A 20 0.37 0.34 -1.98
N PRO A 21 -0.97 0.23 -2.10
CA PRO A 21 -1.74 1.12 -2.96
C PRO A 21 -2.13 2.43 -2.24
N MET A 22 -1.87 2.52 -0.93
CA MET A 22 -2.29 3.63 -0.08
C MET A 22 -1.09 4.38 0.48
N HIS A 23 -1.17 5.71 0.43
CA HIS A 23 -0.25 6.59 1.13
C HIS A 23 -0.43 6.50 2.65
N GLU A 24 0.61 6.83 3.42
CA GLU A 24 0.59 6.69 4.88
C GLU A 24 -0.55 7.49 5.54
N GLU A 25 -0.84 8.69 5.07
CA GLU A 25 -1.89 9.55 5.63
C GLU A 25 -3.28 8.94 5.42
N VAL A 26 -3.50 8.39 4.23
CA VAL A 26 -4.73 7.67 3.87
C VAL A 26 -4.85 6.39 4.69
N LEU A 27 -3.75 5.67 4.90
CA LEU A 27 -3.70 4.49 5.77
C LEU A 27 -4.04 4.85 7.22
N GLN A 28 -3.54 5.98 7.73
CA GLN A 28 -3.89 6.50 9.06
C GLN A 28 -5.37 6.88 9.15
N ALA A 29 -5.92 7.52 8.12
CA ALA A 29 -7.34 7.82 8.05
C ALA A 29 -8.17 6.51 8.06
N MET A 30 -7.81 5.53 7.25
CA MET A 30 -8.49 4.23 7.23
C MET A 30 -8.45 3.53 8.59
N ARG A 31 -7.31 3.57 9.29
CA ARG A 31 -7.18 3.05 10.66
C ARG A 31 -8.12 3.72 11.64
N ARG A 32 -8.20 5.06 11.62
CA ARG A 32 -9.09 5.83 12.47
C ARG A 32 -10.56 5.50 12.18
N ALA A 33 -10.93 5.33 10.90
CA ALA A 33 -12.28 5.03 10.47
C ALA A 33 -12.70 3.64 10.98
N ALA A 34 -11.84 2.63 10.79
CA ALA A 34 -12.09 1.28 11.28
C ALA A 34 -12.11 1.18 12.82
N ARG A 35 -11.49 2.12 13.55
CA ARG A 35 -11.59 2.24 15.02
C ARG A 35 -12.74 3.14 15.49
N LYS A 36 -13.61 3.62 14.58
CA LYS A 36 -14.69 4.59 14.86
C LYS A 36 -14.17 5.85 15.58
N ARG A 37 -12.95 6.28 15.24
CA ARG A 37 -12.32 7.48 15.79
C ARG A 37 -12.58 8.67 14.85
N PRO A 38 -12.71 9.90 15.39
CA PRO A 38 -12.84 11.09 14.58
C PRO A 38 -11.67 11.26 13.60
N GLN A 39 -12.01 11.70 12.39
CA GLN A 39 -11.06 12.07 11.35
C GLN A 39 -10.84 13.57 11.34
N ASP A 40 -9.62 13.97 11.02
CA ASP A 40 -9.31 15.34 10.66
C ASP A 40 -9.63 15.53 9.16
N LEU A 41 -10.88 15.95 8.88
CA LEU A 41 -11.36 16.16 7.51
C LEU A 41 -10.55 17.24 6.75
N PRO A 42 -10.17 18.38 7.37
CA PRO A 42 -9.27 19.35 6.75
C PRO A 42 -7.95 18.72 6.29
N LYS A 43 -7.26 18.00 7.20
CA LYS A 43 -5.99 17.36 6.86
C LYS A 43 -6.13 16.28 5.79
N LEU A 44 -7.23 15.52 5.82
CA LEU A 44 -7.51 14.51 4.80
C LEU A 44 -7.82 15.14 3.43
N ARG A 45 -8.50 16.29 3.41
CA ARG A 45 -8.76 17.06 2.19
C ARG A 45 -7.46 17.59 1.61
N GLU A 46 -6.58 18.16 2.43
CA GLU A 46 -5.26 18.64 1.98
C GLU A 46 -4.43 17.49 1.37
N ALA A 47 -4.40 16.33 2.02
CA ALA A 47 -3.74 15.14 1.50
C ALA A 47 -4.37 14.69 0.17
N TYR A 48 -5.69 14.66 0.07
CA TYR A 48 -6.40 14.30 -1.16
C TYR A 48 -6.05 15.22 -2.34
N VAL A 49 -6.01 16.54 -2.11
CA VAL A 49 -5.63 17.52 -3.15
C VAL A 49 -4.18 17.32 -3.56
N ARG A 50 -3.26 17.23 -2.59
CA ARG A 50 -1.81 17.07 -2.84
C ARG A 50 -1.49 15.79 -3.60
N LEU A 51 -2.24 14.71 -3.35
CA LEU A 51 -2.05 13.42 -4.00
C LEU A 51 -2.76 13.31 -5.36
N GLY A 52 -3.34 14.40 -5.88
CA GLY A 52 -3.96 14.43 -7.22
C GLY A 52 -5.41 13.94 -7.26
N GLY A 53 -6.06 13.78 -6.10
CA GLY A 53 -7.45 13.33 -6.01
C GLY A 53 -8.42 14.19 -6.81
N VAL A 54 -8.20 15.51 -6.84
CA VAL A 54 -9.04 16.43 -7.61
C VAL A 54 -8.97 16.19 -9.11
N ALA A 55 -7.78 15.89 -9.62
CA ALA A 55 -7.58 15.63 -11.04
C ALA A 55 -8.19 14.28 -11.48
N ASN A 56 -8.14 13.27 -10.62
CA ASN A 56 -8.56 11.91 -10.95
C ASN A 56 -10.04 11.63 -10.63
N HIS A 57 -10.58 12.24 -9.57
CA HIS A 57 -11.89 11.92 -9.00
C HIS A 57 -12.79 13.15 -8.77
N GLY A 58 -12.28 14.36 -9.02
CA GLY A 58 -13.03 15.60 -8.80
C GLY A 58 -13.08 16.03 -7.33
N ALA A 59 -14.15 16.74 -6.95
CA ALA A 59 -14.28 17.35 -5.63
C ALA A 59 -14.16 16.32 -4.50
N PHE A 60 -13.62 16.77 -3.35
CA PHE A 60 -13.42 15.90 -2.19
C PHE A 60 -14.76 15.30 -1.70
N PRO A 61 -14.91 13.97 -1.65
CA PRO A 61 -16.22 13.34 -1.50
C PRO A 61 -16.78 13.33 -0.08
N LEU A 62 -16.06 13.86 0.91
CA LEU A 62 -16.51 13.93 2.31
C LEU A 62 -16.77 15.37 2.75
N VAL A 63 -18.03 15.68 3.05
CA VAL A 63 -18.46 17.05 3.38
C VAL A 63 -18.87 17.20 4.85
N HIS A 64 -19.57 16.24 5.45
CA HIS A 64 -20.19 16.42 6.78
C HIS A 64 -19.90 15.30 7.78
N SER A 65 -19.67 14.07 7.32
CA SER A 65 -19.33 12.95 8.20
C SER A 65 -18.40 11.97 7.48
N THR A 66 -17.62 11.24 8.27
CA THR A 66 -16.80 10.14 7.73
C THR A 66 -17.61 8.86 7.77
N PRO A 67 -17.91 8.26 6.60
CA PRO A 67 -18.58 6.97 6.56
C PRO A 67 -17.71 5.91 7.23
N ALA A 68 -18.35 4.80 7.66
CA ALA A 68 -17.65 3.65 8.20
C ALA A 68 -16.60 3.07 7.22
N HIS A 69 -16.81 3.29 5.92
CA HIS A 69 -15.92 2.88 4.84
C HIS A 69 -15.52 4.10 4.01
N LEU A 70 -14.21 4.37 3.91
CA LEU A 70 -13.70 5.46 3.07
C LEU A 70 -13.90 5.13 1.58
N PRO A 71 -14.33 6.09 0.75
CA PRO A 71 -14.48 5.87 -0.68
C PRO A 71 -13.12 5.62 -1.34
N CYS A 72 -13.12 4.82 -2.41
CA CYS A 72 -11.90 4.45 -3.12
C CYS A 72 -11.14 5.66 -3.69
N ALA A 73 -11.85 6.75 -4.04
CA ALA A 73 -11.26 8.02 -4.43
C ALA A 73 -10.34 8.62 -3.35
N ILE A 74 -10.67 8.42 -2.07
CA ILE A 74 -9.81 8.85 -0.95
C ILE A 74 -8.71 7.83 -0.66
N LEU A 75 -8.98 6.55 -0.91
CA LEU A 75 -8.00 5.48 -0.70
C LEU A 75 -6.85 5.53 -1.73
N HIS A 76 -7.17 5.88 -2.98
CA HIS A 76 -6.24 5.94 -4.11
C HIS A 76 -6.41 7.26 -4.88
N PRO A 77 -6.11 8.41 -4.26
CA PRO A 77 -6.33 9.74 -4.86
C PRO A 77 -5.46 9.95 -6.11
N ASP A 78 -4.31 9.29 -6.19
CA ASP A 78 -3.38 9.42 -7.30
C ASP A 78 -3.81 8.62 -8.54
N ARG A 79 -4.83 7.74 -8.43
CA ARG A 79 -5.25 6.81 -9.49
C ARG A 79 -6.69 6.96 -9.88
N ALA A 80 -6.98 6.85 -11.17
CA ALA A 80 -8.35 6.94 -11.68
C ALA A 80 -9.24 5.76 -11.26
N THR A 81 -8.68 4.55 -11.06
CA THR A 81 -9.47 3.35 -10.75
C THR A 81 -8.79 2.45 -9.70
N CYS A 82 -9.60 1.67 -8.97
CA CYS A 82 -9.10 0.70 -7.99
C CYS A 82 -8.28 -0.42 -8.64
N THR A 83 -8.65 -0.80 -9.87
CA THR A 83 -7.94 -1.84 -10.63
C THR A 83 -6.54 -1.38 -11.02
N ASP A 84 -6.38 -0.12 -11.42
CA ASP A 84 -5.05 0.44 -11.69
C ASP A 84 -4.18 0.51 -10.43
N ALA A 85 -4.75 0.94 -9.29
CA ALA A 85 -4.06 0.92 -8.01
C ALA A 85 -3.61 -0.51 -7.62
N ALA A 86 -4.46 -1.51 -7.83
CA ALA A 86 -4.15 -2.91 -7.58
C ALA A 86 -3.03 -3.43 -8.49
N TRP A 87 -3.07 -3.11 -9.79
CA TRP A 87 -2.06 -3.55 -10.75
C TRP A 87 -0.69 -2.93 -10.46
N ARG A 88 -0.64 -1.65 -10.08
CA ARG A 88 0.60 -1.03 -9.60
C ARG A 88 1.15 -1.75 -8.38
N THR A 89 0.32 -1.99 -7.38
CA THR A 89 0.80 -2.65 -6.15
C THR A 89 1.30 -4.06 -6.44
N TYR A 90 0.61 -4.80 -7.30
CA TYR A 90 1.06 -6.12 -7.74
C TYR A 90 2.42 -6.03 -8.44
N THR A 91 2.58 -5.16 -9.42
CA THR A 91 3.84 -5.01 -10.15
C THR A 91 5.00 -4.52 -9.27
N ALA A 92 4.74 -3.57 -8.36
CA ALA A 92 5.74 -3.10 -7.40
C ALA A 92 6.17 -4.20 -6.42
N ALA A 93 5.21 -4.93 -5.85
CA ALA A 93 5.48 -6.04 -4.95
C ALA A 93 6.23 -7.16 -5.67
N PHE A 94 5.82 -7.49 -6.90
CA PHE A 94 6.47 -8.50 -7.74
C PHE A 94 7.92 -8.13 -8.04
N ARG A 95 8.19 -6.89 -8.48
CA ARG A 95 9.57 -6.42 -8.74
C ARG A 95 10.46 -6.44 -7.49
N THR A 96 9.88 -6.23 -6.32
CA THR A 96 10.62 -6.21 -5.05
C THR A 96 10.88 -7.62 -4.52
N MET A 97 9.89 -8.51 -4.60
CA MET A 97 10.00 -9.86 -4.05
C MET A 97 10.66 -10.85 -5.02
N LEU A 98 10.47 -10.70 -6.33
CA LEU A 98 11.00 -11.64 -7.32
C LEU A 98 12.52 -11.85 -7.18
N PRO A 99 13.37 -10.82 -7.05
CA PRO A 99 14.81 -11.02 -6.89
C PRO A 99 15.15 -11.76 -5.61
N ALA A 100 14.52 -11.41 -4.48
CA ALA A 100 14.76 -12.06 -3.20
C ALA A 100 14.36 -13.54 -3.25
N TYR A 101 13.19 -13.84 -3.83
CA TYR A 101 12.70 -15.21 -3.99
C TYR A 101 13.59 -16.02 -4.94
N ALA A 102 13.98 -15.43 -6.08
CA ALA A 102 14.90 -16.06 -7.03
C ALA A 102 16.29 -16.33 -6.40
N LEU A 103 16.78 -15.45 -5.52
CA LEU A 103 18.02 -15.68 -4.78
C LEU A 103 17.89 -16.85 -3.79
N VAL A 104 16.86 -16.84 -2.95
CA VAL A 104 16.65 -17.87 -1.92
C VAL A 104 16.44 -19.27 -2.52
N HIS A 105 15.70 -19.35 -3.63
CA HIS A 105 15.41 -20.64 -4.27
C HIS A 105 16.41 -21.03 -5.37
N GLY A 106 16.92 -20.06 -6.11
CA GLY A 106 17.86 -20.28 -7.21
C GLY A 106 19.27 -20.62 -6.74
N LEU A 107 19.78 -19.97 -5.68
CA LEU A 107 21.13 -20.25 -5.17
C LEU A 107 21.32 -21.72 -4.75
N PRO A 108 20.42 -22.35 -3.97
CA PRO A 108 20.52 -23.77 -3.65
C PRO A 108 20.51 -24.67 -4.89
N MET A 109 19.69 -24.36 -5.91
CA MET A 109 19.64 -25.14 -7.14
C MET A 109 20.93 -25.02 -7.95
N VAL A 110 21.48 -23.81 -8.09
CA VAL A 110 22.75 -23.56 -8.78
C VAL A 110 23.92 -24.19 -8.02
N ALA A 111 23.96 -24.04 -6.69
CA ALA A 111 24.98 -24.67 -5.85
C ALA A 111 24.96 -26.20 -5.99
N ARG A 112 23.76 -26.82 -5.94
CA ARG A 112 23.61 -28.26 -6.17
C ARG A 112 24.03 -28.68 -7.57
N ALA A 113 23.68 -27.92 -8.61
CA ALA A 113 24.07 -28.23 -9.99
C ALA A 113 25.60 -28.11 -10.22
N ARG A 114 26.26 -27.21 -9.49
CA ARG A 114 27.70 -26.93 -9.64
C ARG A 114 28.59 -27.82 -8.77
N PHE A 115 28.15 -28.20 -7.57
CA PHE A 115 28.92 -29.01 -6.62
C PHE A 115 28.42 -30.45 -6.46
N GLY A 116 27.22 -30.79 -6.93
CA GLY A 116 26.67 -32.15 -6.94
C GLY A 116 27.07 -33.00 -8.14
N ARG A 117 28.00 -32.52 -8.98
CA ARG A 117 28.51 -33.21 -10.18
C ARG A 117 29.90 -33.83 -9.99
N THR A 118 30.46 -33.77 -8.77
CA THR A 118 31.81 -34.28 -8.43
C THR A 118 31.77 -35.51 -7.52
N VAL A 119 30.85 -36.45 -7.78
CA VAL A 119 30.94 -37.82 -7.26
C VAL A 119 30.73 -38.77 -8.43
#